data_AF-A0A1S2F5X3-F1
#
_entry.id   AF-A0A1S2F5X3-F1
#
_cell.length_a   1.000
_cell.length_b   1.000
_cell.length_c   1.000
_cell.angle_alpha   90.00
_cell.angle_beta   90.00
_cell.angle_gamma   90.00
#
_symmetry.space_group_name_H-M   'P 1'
#
loop_
_entity.id
_entity.type
_entity.pdbx_description
1 polymer ?
#
loop_
_entity_poly.entity_id
_entity_poly.type
_entity_poly.pdbx_seq_one_letter_code
_entity_poly.pdbx_strand_id
1 'polypeptide(L)'
;MREQRQITVLQASAVTISTIVGVGVLALPLAAVKAADAGAPLVTFLGMLLAFVGLFFMTRLGMRFPSDSYIEYSEVIIGKWLRRIGSLISITFFAVLSSLVAREFGEVVVTAVLKNTPLEVTVLVMLLLAAFSSRRNIMTFAYIHLFYSPFILIPALLIVALSLKNADMINVLPVLGNEIRGIPAGIITLSTMFQGYFIMMMVIPAMCKPERAMRSSIWAMLITGVLYILIVTATVSVFGAEETKKLLWPTLELAKATSLPANVLERLDAVFLAVWVTAVFTSLFSCYYFTIYSISKLFRLADHGMMSFFILPILFVLAMLPQSLVQLNEVNSLISKFGLLITIVYPGVLLIIAMLRKKRGASK
;
A
#
# COMPACT_ATOMS: atom_id res chain seq x y z
N MET A 1 -6.24 24.99 -15.13
CA MET A 1 -6.88 25.55 -13.91
C MET A 1 -6.07 25.08 -12.70
N ARG A 2 -5.66 25.97 -11.79
CA ARG A 2 -4.98 25.56 -10.56
C ARG A 2 -6.02 24.87 -9.68
N GLU A 3 -5.85 23.59 -9.38
CA GLU A 3 -6.65 22.94 -8.34
C GLU A 3 -6.49 23.78 -7.05
N GLN A 4 -7.58 24.35 -6.57
CA GLN A 4 -7.58 25.03 -5.28
C GLN A 4 -7.23 23.97 -4.23
N ARG A 5 -6.29 24.30 -3.33
CA ARG A 5 -5.93 23.43 -2.21
C ARG A 5 -7.17 23.16 -1.37
N GLN A 6 -7.62 21.91 -1.36
CA GLN A 6 -8.91 21.53 -0.78
C GLN A 6 -8.83 20.22 0.03
N ILE A 7 -7.70 19.50 0.01
CA ILE A 7 -7.53 18.27 0.79
C ILE A 7 -7.20 18.59 2.25
N THR A 8 -8.05 18.14 3.17
CA THR A 8 -7.86 18.27 4.61
C THR A 8 -6.84 17.26 5.14
N VAL A 9 -6.34 17.50 6.35
CA VAL A 9 -5.41 16.58 7.05
C VAL A 9 -6.04 15.19 7.22
N LEU A 10 -7.35 15.13 7.53
CA LEU A 10 -8.08 13.87 7.69
C LEU A 10 -8.17 13.10 6.37
N GLN A 11 -8.51 13.77 5.27
CA GLN A 11 -8.54 13.15 3.94
C GLN A 11 -7.16 12.63 3.53
N ALA A 12 -6.09 13.39 3.79
CA ALA A 12 -4.73 12.93 3.51
C ALA A 12 -4.34 11.69 4.34
N SER A 13 -4.73 11.64 5.62
CA SER A 13 -4.56 10.43 6.45
C SER A 13 -5.34 9.26 5.87
N ALA A 14 -6.61 9.44 5.51
CA ALA A 14 -7.47 8.40 4.97
C ALA A 14 -6.94 7.83 3.64
N VAL A 15 -6.50 8.70 2.73
CA VAL A 15 -5.80 8.30 1.49
C VAL A 15 -4.59 7.42 1.81
N THR A 16 -3.74 7.86 2.73
CA THR A 16 -2.53 7.11 3.08
C THR A 16 -2.87 5.75 3.71
N ILE A 17 -3.82 5.71 4.63
CA ILE A 17 -4.28 4.47 5.30
C ILE A 17 -4.77 3.46 4.27
N SER A 18 -5.74 3.85 3.44
CA SER A 18 -6.36 2.96 2.46
C SER A 18 -5.47 2.67 1.23
N THR A 19 -4.36 3.39 1.09
CA THR A 19 -3.28 3.02 0.14
C THR A 19 -2.38 1.94 0.72
N ILE A 20 -2.02 2.06 2.01
CA ILE A 20 -1.20 1.08 2.72
C ILE A 20 -1.95 -0.24 2.90
N VAL A 21 -3.21 -0.18 3.38
CA VAL A 21 -4.07 -1.36 3.53
C VAL A 21 -4.57 -1.80 2.16
N GLY A 22 -3.87 -2.77 1.56
CA GLY A 22 -4.17 -3.30 0.24
C GLY A 22 -4.08 -4.82 0.18
N VAL A 23 -3.70 -5.34 -0.98
CA VAL A 23 -3.67 -6.79 -1.25
C VAL A 23 -2.75 -7.57 -0.32
N GLY A 24 -1.62 -6.97 0.06
CA GLY A 24 -0.61 -7.59 0.93
C GLY A 24 -1.09 -7.91 2.34
N VAL A 25 -2.21 -7.34 2.80
CA VAL A 25 -2.74 -7.59 4.15
C VAL A 25 -3.04 -9.08 4.39
N LEU A 26 -3.43 -9.83 3.35
CA LEU A 26 -3.76 -11.25 3.50
C LEU A 26 -2.56 -12.16 3.72
N ALA A 27 -1.43 -11.81 3.09
CA ALA A 27 -0.17 -12.54 3.17
C ALA A 27 0.76 -12.00 4.27
N LEU A 28 0.37 -10.90 4.93
CA LEU A 28 1.20 -10.22 5.94
C LEU A 28 1.64 -11.17 7.07
N PRO A 29 0.76 -11.98 7.71
CA PRO A 29 1.21 -12.89 8.76
C PRO A 29 2.17 -13.95 8.24
N LEU A 30 1.95 -14.45 7.02
CA LEU A 30 2.83 -15.44 6.38
C LEU A 30 4.25 -14.88 6.21
N ALA A 31 4.36 -13.65 5.71
CA ALA A 31 5.63 -12.96 5.56
C ALA A 31 6.33 -12.75 6.92
N ALA A 32 5.57 -12.43 7.96
CA ALA A 32 6.10 -12.21 9.30
C ALA A 32 6.58 -13.50 9.99
N VAL A 33 5.82 -14.60 9.93
CA VAL A 33 6.23 -15.88 10.53
C VAL A 33 7.38 -16.53 9.76
N LYS A 34 7.47 -16.35 8.44
CA LYS A 34 8.64 -16.80 7.67
C LYS A 34 9.92 -16.07 8.07
N ALA A 35 9.81 -14.86 8.62
CA ALA A 35 10.95 -14.06 9.02
C ALA A 35 11.39 -14.28 10.47
N ALA A 36 10.45 -14.55 11.38
CA ALA A 36 10.74 -14.56 12.81
C ALA A 36 9.88 -15.54 13.64
N ASP A 37 9.16 -16.48 13.02
CA ASP A 37 8.26 -17.43 13.71
C ASP A 37 7.30 -16.73 14.69
N ALA A 38 7.33 -17.11 15.97
CA ALA A 38 6.56 -16.47 17.05
C ALA A 38 6.91 -14.98 17.25
N GLY A 39 8.11 -14.56 16.85
CA GLY A 39 8.55 -13.15 16.82
C GLY A 39 7.98 -12.33 15.66
N ALA A 40 7.03 -12.88 14.89
CA ALA A 40 6.32 -12.20 13.81
C ALA A 40 5.76 -10.80 14.19
N PRO A 41 5.13 -10.58 15.37
CA PRO A 41 4.69 -9.24 15.76
C PRO A 41 5.86 -8.24 15.92
N LEU A 42 6.99 -8.69 16.48
CA LEU A 42 8.17 -7.85 16.70
C LEU A 42 8.79 -7.43 15.37
N VAL A 43 9.02 -8.38 14.45
CA VAL A 43 9.58 -8.05 13.12
C VAL A 43 8.64 -7.15 12.31
N THR A 44 7.31 -7.28 12.50
CA THR A 44 6.32 -6.38 11.88
C THR A 44 6.44 -4.95 12.42
N PHE A 45 6.59 -4.80 13.73
CA PHE A 45 6.85 -3.50 14.36
C PHE A 45 8.17 -2.88 13.87
N LEU A 46 9.25 -3.65 13.80
CA LEU A 46 10.53 -3.17 13.29
C LEU A 46 10.47 -2.79 11.81
N GLY A 47 9.72 -3.55 10.99
CA GLY A 47 9.44 -3.20 9.59
C GLY A 47 8.68 -1.88 9.45
N MET A 48 7.70 -1.61 10.33
CA MET A 48 7.00 -0.33 10.42
C MET A 48 7.97 0.82 10.75
N LEU A 49 8.91 0.62 11.69
CA LEU A 49 9.92 1.64 12.03
C LEU A 49 10.84 1.97 10.84
N LEU A 50 11.24 0.98 10.04
CA LEU A 50 11.99 1.23 8.81
C LEU A 50 11.15 2.00 7.79
N ALA A 51 9.87 1.66 7.63
CA ALA A 51 8.96 2.38 6.73
C ALA A 51 8.74 3.84 7.17
N PHE A 52 8.76 4.13 8.48
CA PHE A 52 8.73 5.49 9.02
C PHE A 52 9.87 6.37 8.50
N VAL A 53 11.06 5.80 8.27
CA VAL A 53 12.20 6.54 7.69
C VAL A 53 11.86 7.03 6.28
N GLY A 54 11.30 6.15 5.45
CA GLY A 54 10.83 6.50 4.11
C GLY A 54 9.74 7.56 4.11
N LEU A 55 8.71 7.36 4.93
CA LEU A 55 7.64 8.31 5.14
C LEU A 55 8.17 9.69 5.56
N PHE A 56 9.14 9.72 6.47
CA PHE A 56 9.76 10.96 6.93
C PHE A 56 10.43 11.70 5.77
N PHE A 57 11.30 11.04 5.01
CA PHE A 57 12.01 11.67 3.89
C PHE A 57 11.05 12.18 2.82
N MET A 58 10.10 11.36 2.40
CA MET A 58 9.10 11.75 1.41
C MET A 58 8.26 12.94 1.86
N THR A 59 7.74 12.88 3.09
CA THR A 59 6.83 13.91 3.59
C THR A 59 7.57 15.21 3.83
N ARG A 60 8.79 15.18 4.38
CA ARG A 60 9.64 16.37 4.53
C ARG A 60 10.00 16.99 3.19
N LEU A 61 10.29 16.17 2.18
CA LEU A 61 10.57 16.64 0.84
C LEU A 61 9.34 17.32 0.23
N GLY A 62 8.16 16.70 0.30
CA GLY A 62 6.92 17.31 -0.17
C GLY A 62 6.58 18.62 0.56
N MET A 63 6.75 18.68 1.88
CA MET A 63 6.56 19.91 2.66
C MET A 63 7.52 21.04 2.27
N ARG A 64 8.72 20.70 1.78
CA ARG A 64 9.70 21.66 1.29
C ARG A 64 9.31 22.27 -0.07
N PHE A 65 8.48 21.56 -0.84
CA PHE A 65 7.95 21.95 -2.14
C PHE A 65 6.41 21.85 -2.19
N PRO A 66 5.69 22.64 -1.37
CA PRO A 66 4.25 22.45 -1.11
C PRO A 66 3.34 22.83 -2.29
N SER A 67 3.90 23.31 -3.40
CA SER A 67 3.18 23.77 -4.59
C SER A 67 3.50 22.94 -5.83
N ASP A 68 4.50 22.07 -5.75
CA ASP A 68 5.09 21.36 -6.88
C ASP A 68 4.87 19.86 -6.71
N SER A 69 4.52 19.18 -7.80
CA SER A 69 4.46 17.71 -7.83
C SER A 69 5.85 17.09 -7.70
N TYR A 70 5.88 15.79 -7.38
CA TYR A 70 7.09 14.96 -7.36
C TYR A 70 8.01 15.17 -8.56
N ILE A 71 7.42 15.27 -9.75
CA ILE A 71 8.14 15.44 -11.00
C ILE A 71 8.66 16.87 -11.15
N GLU A 72 7.87 17.87 -10.76
CA GLU A 72 8.22 19.28 -10.88
C GLU A 72 9.36 19.66 -9.90
N TYR A 73 9.26 19.29 -8.62
CA TYR A 73 10.36 19.61 -7.69
C TYR A 73 11.63 18.81 -7.98
N SER A 74 11.51 17.60 -8.53
CA SER A 74 12.69 16.85 -9.01
C SER A 74 13.44 17.63 -10.09
N GLU A 75 12.73 18.36 -10.98
CA GLU A 75 13.38 19.26 -11.95
C GLU A 75 14.21 20.35 -11.27
N VAL A 76 13.66 20.95 -10.22
CA VAL A 76 14.29 22.05 -9.48
C VAL A 76 15.54 21.58 -8.75
N ILE A 77 15.55 20.34 -8.24
CA ILE A 77 16.64 19.81 -7.40
C ILE A 77 17.78 19.23 -8.22
N ILE A 78 17.50 18.38 -9.21
CA ILE A 78 18.51 17.61 -9.97
C ILE A 78 18.60 17.99 -11.45
N GLY A 79 17.78 18.95 -11.91
CA GLY A 79 17.77 19.42 -13.29
C GLY A 79 16.95 18.53 -14.24
N LYS A 80 16.76 19.02 -15.47
CA LYS A 80 15.81 18.47 -16.44
C LYS A 80 16.13 17.03 -16.90
N TRP A 81 17.41 16.71 -17.10
CA TRP A 81 17.84 15.40 -17.60
C TRP A 81 17.71 14.31 -16.55
N LEU A 82 18.31 14.48 -15.37
CA LEU A 82 18.24 13.51 -14.29
C LEU A 82 16.79 13.30 -13.80
N ARG A 83 15.99 14.37 -13.76
CA ARG A 83 14.55 14.27 -13.47
C ARG A 83 13.83 13.34 -14.42
N ARG A 84 14.08 13.43 -15.74
CA ARG A 84 13.39 12.58 -16.72
C ARG A 84 13.65 11.10 -16.45
N ILE A 85 14.91 10.75 -16.19
CA ILE A 85 15.32 9.38 -15.86
C ILE A 85 14.63 8.92 -14.57
N GLY A 86 14.73 9.70 -13.49
CA GLY A 86 14.10 9.38 -12.20
C GLY A 86 12.58 9.23 -12.29
N SER A 87 11.92 10.12 -13.05
CA SER A 87 10.46 10.07 -13.25
C SER A 87 10.05 8.84 -14.04
N LEU A 88 10.78 8.48 -15.10
CA LEU A 88 10.50 7.26 -15.88
C LEU A 88 10.65 6.01 -15.02
N ILE A 89 11.72 5.92 -14.22
CA ILE A 89 11.92 4.79 -13.29
C ILE A 89 10.75 4.70 -12.29
N SER A 90 10.35 5.81 -11.68
CA SER A 90 9.22 5.81 -10.75
C SER A 90 7.89 5.44 -11.43
N ILE A 91 7.60 6.00 -12.61
CA ILE A 91 6.38 5.69 -13.37
C ILE A 91 6.33 4.20 -13.72
N THR A 92 7.43 3.64 -14.25
CA THR A 92 7.50 2.22 -14.59
C THR A 92 7.32 1.35 -13.35
N PHE A 93 7.94 1.71 -12.23
CA PHE A 93 7.78 1.01 -10.96
C PHE A 93 6.31 0.98 -10.51
N PHE A 94 5.62 2.13 -10.46
CA PHE A 94 4.22 2.18 -10.03
C PHE A 94 3.26 1.56 -11.04
N ALA A 95 3.59 1.55 -12.33
CA ALA A 95 2.85 0.80 -13.34
C ALA A 95 2.96 -0.72 -13.10
N VAL A 96 4.18 -1.24 -12.90
CA VAL A 96 4.38 -2.65 -12.56
C VAL A 96 3.69 -2.98 -11.23
N LEU A 97 3.82 -2.15 -10.20
CA LEU A 97 3.15 -2.36 -8.92
C LEU A 97 1.62 -2.40 -9.06
N SER A 98 1.02 -1.50 -9.85
CA SER A 98 -0.42 -1.52 -10.13
C SER A 98 -0.84 -2.84 -10.81
N SER A 99 -0.02 -3.33 -11.73
CA SER A 99 -0.27 -4.58 -12.45
C SER A 99 -0.20 -5.79 -11.51
N LEU A 100 0.80 -5.82 -10.62
CA LEU A 100 0.96 -6.88 -9.62
C LEU A 100 -0.17 -6.88 -8.60
N VAL A 101 -0.60 -5.72 -8.10
CA VAL A 101 -1.75 -5.61 -7.18
C VAL A 101 -3.01 -6.16 -7.82
N ALA A 102 -3.27 -5.83 -9.10
CA ALA A 102 -4.42 -6.36 -9.83
C ALA A 102 -4.29 -7.88 -10.08
N ARG A 103 -3.10 -8.38 -10.38
CA ARG A 103 -2.84 -9.82 -10.56
C ARG A 103 -3.06 -10.60 -9.26
N GLU A 104 -2.47 -10.14 -8.15
CA GLU A 104 -2.63 -10.75 -6.82
C GLU A 104 -4.09 -10.74 -6.39
N PHE A 105 -4.81 -9.64 -6.64
CA PHE A 105 -6.27 -9.59 -6.43
C PHE A 105 -6.98 -10.75 -7.15
N GLY A 106 -6.70 -10.92 -8.44
CA GLY A 106 -7.29 -11.97 -9.25
C GLY A 106 -7.00 -13.36 -8.68
N GLU A 107 -5.75 -13.64 -8.32
CA GLU A 107 -5.34 -14.93 -7.73
C GLU A 107 -6.12 -15.26 -6.46
N VAL A 108 -6.26 -14.30 -5.53
CA VAL A 108 -7.06 -14.50 -4.31
C VAL A 108 -8.52 -14.75 -4.68
N VAL A 109 -9.11 -13.96 -5.59
CA VAL A 109 -10.54 -14.08 -5.92
C VAL A 109 -10.86 -15.42 -6.59
N VAL A 110 -10.08 -15.86 -7.58
CA VAL A 110 -10.33 -17.14 -8.26
C VAL A 110 -10.03 -18.34 -7.36
N THR A 111 -9.12 -18.22 -6.40
CA THR A 111 -8.84 -19.33 -5.46
C THR A 111 -9.84 -19.39 -4.30
N ALA A 112 -10.30 -18.24 -3.79
CA ALA A 112 -11.14 -18.18 -2.59
C ALA A 112 -12.65 -18.11 -2.87
N VAL A 113 -13.09 -17.46 -3.96
CA VAL A 113 -14.51 -17.11 -4.17
C VAL A 113 -15.04 -17.61 -5.51
N LEU A 114 -14.42 -17.15 -6.60
CA LEU A 114 -14.92 -17.30 -7.97
C LEU A 114 -14.11 -18.34 -8.74
N LYS A 115 -14.14 -19.59 -8.27
CA LYS A 115 -13.32 -20.71 -8.79
C LYS A 115 -13.55 -21.05 -10.27
N ASN A 116 -14.70 -20.68 -10.81
CA ASN A 116 -15.07 -20.93 -12.19
C ASN A 116 -14.84 -19.71 -13.11
N THR A 117 -14.39 -18.58 -12.56
CA THR A 117 -14.15 -17.37 -13.35
C THR A 117 -12.69 -17.34 -13.80
N PRO A 118 -12.41 -17.08 -15.09
CA PRO A 118 -11.05 -16.91 -15.56
C PRO A 118 -10.34 -15.75 -14.86
N LEU A 119 -9.07 -15.95 -14.54
CA LEU A 119 -8.24 -14.99 -13.83
C LEU A 119 -8.17 -13.65 -14.58
N GLU A 120 -8.03 -13.72 -15.91
CA GLU A 120 -7.98 -12.59 -16.82
C GLU A 120 -9.19 -11.66 -16.63
N VAL A 121 -10.39 -12.24 -16.49
CA VAL A 121 -11.63 -11.48 -16.30
C VAL A 121 -11.61 -10.74 -14.97
N THR A 122 -11.19 -11.41 -13.89
CA THR A 122 -11.14 -10.79 -12.55
C THR A 122 -10.14 -9.63 -12.50
N VAL A 123 -8.96 -9.80 -13.10
CA VAL A 123 -7.92 -8.76 -13.18
C VAL A 123 -8.39 -7.60 -14.05
N LEU A 124 -8.99 -7.87 -15.21
CA LEU A 124 -9.47 -6.84 -16.14
C LEU A 124 -10.57 -5.99 -15.51
N VAL A 125 -11.53 -6.60 -14.82
CA VAL A 125 -12.62 -5.87 -14.14
C VAL A 125 -12.06 -4.92 -13.07
N MET A 126 -11.12 -5.38 -12.27
CA MET A 126 -10.49 -4.55 -11.24
C MET A 126 -9.66 -3.40 -11.85
N LEU A 127 -8.92 -3.66 -12.92
CA LEU A 127 -8.20 -2.61 -13.66
C LEU A 127 -9.15 -1.61 -14.32
N LEU A 128 -10.27 -2.04 -14.89
CA LEU A 128 -11.30 -1.16 -15.46
C LEU A 128 -11.91 -0.26 -14.38
N LEU A 129 -12.19 -0.81 -13.20
CA LEU A 129 -12.72 -0.06 -12.07
C LEU A 129 -11.73 1.03 -11.61
N ALA A 130 -10.45 0.69 -11.48
CA ALA A 130 -9.40 1.64 -11.16
C ALA A 130 -9.28 2.71 -12.27
N ALA A 131 -9.21 2.30 -13.54
CA ALA A 131 -9.10 3.21 -14.67
C ALA A 131 -10.27 4.20 -14.76
N PHE A 132 -11.51 3.73 -14.60
CA PHE A 132 -12.68 4.61 -14.62
C PHE A 132 -12.63 5.63 -13.47
N SER A 133 -12.27 5.18 -12.28
CA SER A 133 -12.16 6.03 -11.08
C SER A 133 -11.04 7.07 -11.21
N SER A 134 -9.90 6.69 -11.81
CA SER A 134 -8.72 7.56 -11.96
C SER A 134 -8.88 8.70 -12.97
N ARG A 135 -9.99 8.74 -13.71
CA ARG A 135 -10.31 9.87 -14.59
C ARG A 135 -10.72 11.13 -13.84
N ARG A 136 -11.14 10.99 -12.58
CA ARG A 136 -11.61 12.12 -11.77
C ARG A 136 -10.43 12.91 -11.22
N ASN A 137 -10.70 14.09 -10.67
CA ASN A 137 -9.68 14.96 -10.09
C ASN A 137 -9.23 14.44 -8.71
N ILE A 138 -8.20 15.09 -8.15
CA ILE A 138 -7.60 14.65 -6.88
C ILE A 138 -8.56 14.79 -5.68
N MET A 139 -9.58 15.64 -5.81
CA MET A 139 -10.60 15.81 -4.78
C MET A 139 -11.53 14.61 -4.72
N THR A 140 -12.08 14.17 -5.86
CA THR A 140 -12.88 12.94 -5.92
C THR A 140 -12.06 11.74 -5.45
N PHE A 141 -10.78 11.68 -5.83
CA PHE A 141 -9.84 10.68 -5.32
C PHE A 141 -9.80 10.69 -3.78
N ALA A 142 -9.53 11.82 -3.15
CA ALA A 142 -9.47 11.93 -1.70
C ALA A 142 -10.81 11.60 -0.99
N TYR A 143 -11.95 11.96 -1.59
CA TYR A 143 -13.28 11.62 -1.05
C TYR A 143 -13.56 10.12 -1.12
N ILE A 144 -13.20 9.44 -2.19
CA ILE A 144 -13.33 7.98 -2.32
C ILE A 144 -12.54 7.28 -1.20
N HIS A 145 -11.29 7.68 -0.99
CA HIS A 145 -10.47 7.13 0.08
C HIS A 145 -11.03 7.43 1.48
N LEU A 146 -11.51 8.66 1.72
CA LEU A 146 -12.14 9.02 3.00
C LEU A 146 -13.40 8.18 3.25
N PHE A 147 -14.23 8.00 2.23
CA PHE A 147 -15.46 7.23 2.32
C PHE A 147 -15.19 5.77 2.64
N TYR A 148 -14.23 5.12 1.96
CA TYR A 148 -13.96 3.69 2.14
C TYR A 148 -13.08 3.36 3.34
N SER A 149 -12.30 4.31 3.87
CA SER A 149 -11.37 4.02 4.97
C SER A 149 -12.04 3.45 6.24
N PRO A 150 -13.19 3.95 6.73
CA PRO A 150 -13.91 3.33 7.85
C PRO A 150 -14.40 1.91 7.53
N PHE A 151 -14.86 1.66 6.30
CA PHE A 151 -15.29 0.33 5.86
C PHE A 151 -14.15 -0.67 5.75
N ILE A 152 -12.91 -0.20 5.61
CA ILE A 152 -11.70 -1.04 5.64
C ILE A 152 -11.28 -1.30 7.09
N LEU A 153 -11.17 -0.24 7.91
CA LEU A 153 -10.62 -0.31 9.25
C LEU A 153 -11.54 -1.01 10.26
N ILE A 154 -12.83 -0.66 10.29
CA ILE A 154 -13.75 -1.14 11.32
C ILE A 154 -13.92 -2.66 11.24
N PRO A 155 -14.21 -3.27 10.07
CA PRO A 155 -14.36 -4.72 9.99
C PRO A 155 -13.04 -5.45 10.25
N ALA A 156 -11.89 -4.89 9.82
CA ALA A 156 -10.59 -5.49 10.10
C ALA A 156 -10.29 -5.53 11.62
N LEU A 157 -10.57 -4.44 12.34
CA LEU A 157 -10.45 -4.40 13.79
C LEU A 157 -11.44 -5.32 14.50
N LEU A 158 -12.67 -5.41 14.00
CA LEU A 158 -13.69 -6.30 14.54
C LEU A 158 -13.25 -7.77 14.43
N ILE A 159 -12.72 -8.17 13.27
CA ILE A 159 -12.24 -9.54 13.05
C ILE A 159 -11.08 -9.86 13.99
N VAL A 160 -10.11 -8.96 14.13
CA VAL A 160 -9.03 -9.12 15.11
C VAL A 160 -9.61 -9.31 16.52
N ALA A 161 -10.50 -8.42 16.96
CA ALA A 161 -11.06 -8.47 18.31
C ALA A 161 -11.83 -9.77 18.59
N LEU A 162 -12.56 -10.27 17.59
CA LEU A 162 -13.29 -11.53 17.70
C LEU A 162 -12.37 -12.75 17.64
N SER A 163 -11.34 -12.71 16.79
CA SER A 163 -10.34 -13.79 16.66
C SER A 163 -9.58 -14.02 17.96
N LEU A 164 -9.30 -12.95 18.70
CA LEU A 164 -8.58 -13.03 19.98
C LEU A 164 -9.32 -13.83 21.07
N LYS A 165 -10.60 -14.16 20.88
CA LYS A 165 -11.31 -15.09 21.78
C LYS A 165 -10.78 -16.53 21.71
N ASN A 166 -10.19 -16.90 20.56
CA ASN A 166 -9.61 -18.22 20.31
C ASN A 166 -8.07 -18.20 20.43
N ALA A 167 -7.50 -17.13 20.98
CA ALA A 167 -6.06 -16.95 21.06
C ALA A 167 -5.44 -17.76 22.20
N ASP A 168 -4.36 -18.49 21.89
CA ASP A 168 -3.43 -19.01 22.89
C ASP A 168 -2.16 -18.15 22.87
N MET A 169 -1.88 -17.47 23.98
CA MET A 169 -0.72 -16.58 24.08
C MET A 169 0.61 -17.32 24.12
N ILE A 170 0.61 -18.63 24.42
CA ILE A 170 1.80 -19.48 24.34
C ILE A 170 2.37 -19.47 22.93
N ASN A 171 1.50 -19.40 21.91
CA ASN A 171 1.90 -19.39 20.50
C ASN A 171 2.69 -18.15 20.07
N VAL A 172 2.62 -17.05 20.83
CA VAL A 172 3.36 -15.79 20.57
C VAL A 172 4.71 -15.78 21.30
N LEU A 173 4.98 -16.78 22.13
CA LEU A 173 6.25 -16.94 22.82
C LEU A 173 7.17 -17.92 22.06
N PRO A 174 8.49 -17.67 22.04
CA PRO A 174 9.19 -16.49 22.56
C PRO A 174 9.02 -15.24 21.65
N VAL A 175 8.96 -14.05 22.26
CA VAL A 175 8.74 -12.77 21.53
C VAL A 175 9.85 -12.44 20.52
N LEU A 176 11.07 -12.92 20.76
CA LEU A 176 12.20 -12.76 19.84
C LEU A 176 12.14 -13.72 18.64
N GLY A 177 11.23 -14.70 18.67
CA GLY A 177 11.23 -15.83 17.75
C GLY A 177 12.26 -16.88 18.13
N ASN A 178 12.22 -18.01 17.41
CA ASN A 178 13.13 -19.13 17.62
C ASN A 178 14.47 -18.90 16.89
N GLU A 179 14.47 -18.12 15.81
CA GLU A 179 15.64 -17.82 15.00
C GLU A 179 15.79 -16.32 14.71
N ILE A 180 16.85 -15.71 15.24
CA ILE A 180 17.13 -14.26 15.06
C ILE A 180 17.69 -13.96 13.66
N ARG A 181 18.25 -14.96 12.96
CA ARG A 181 18.93 -14.79 11.66
C ARG A 181 18.02 -14.23 10.57
N GLY A 182 16.73 -14.57 10.60
CA GLY A 182 15.74 -14.10 9.62
C GLY A 182 15.28 -12.65 9.84
N ILE A 183 15.47 -12.10 11.04
CA ILE A 183 14.91 -10.79 11.43
C ILE A 183 15.37 -9.66 10.51
N PRO A 184 16.66 -9.47 10.17
CA PRO A 184 17.08 -8.36 9.31
C PRO A 184 16.41 -8.38 7.92
N ALA A 185 16.34 -9.54 7.28
CA ALA A 185 15.65 -9.71 6.01
C ALA A 185 14.12 -9.54 6.15
N GLY A 186 13.58 -9.96 7.29
CA GLY A 186 12.19 -9.74 7.69
C GLY A 186 11.81 -8.28 7.81
N ILE A 187 12.64 -7.47 8.48
CA ILE A 187 12.44 -6.01 8.62
C ILE A 187 12.32 -5.36 7.24
N ILE A 188 13.22 -5.71 6.32
CA ILE A 188 13.19 -5.19 4.94
C ILE A 188 11.89 -5.61 4.26
N THR A 189 11.55 -6.91 4.31
CA THR A 189 10.35 -7.45 3.66
C THR A 189 9.07 -6.84 4.23
N LEU A 190 8.93 -6.72 5.54
CA LEU A 190 7.72 -6.14 6.13
C LEU A 190 7.64 -4.63 5.97
N SER A 191 8.78 -3.94 5.85
CA SER A 191 8.77 -2.51 5.52
C SER A 191 8.16 -2.24 4.14
N THR A 192 8.21 -3.19 3.20
CA THR A 192 7.58 -3.02 1.88
C THR A 192 6.06 -2.99 1.97
N MET A 193 5.46 -3.65 2.97
CA MET A 193 4.02 -3.69 3.20
C MET A 193 3.43 -2.33 3.60
N PHE A 194 4.30 -1.38 4.00
CA PHE A 194 3.92 -0.03 4.39
C PHE A 194 4.19 1.02 3.29
N GLN A 195 4.69 0.63 2.11
CA GLN A 195 5.13 1.57 1.07
C GLN A 195 4.05 2.53 0.56
N GLY A 196 2.77 2.26 0.82
CA GLY A 196 1.64 3.12 0.44
C GLY A 196 1.74 4.58 0.90
N TYR A 197 2.64 4.93 1.82
CA TYR A 197 2.98 6.33 2.14
C TYR A 197 3.48 7.14 0.93
N PHE A 198 3.91 6.48 -0.17
CA PHE A 198 4.34 7.15 -1.39
C PHE A 198 3.33 8.15 -1.93
N ILE A 199 2.04 7.87 -1.73
CA ILE A 199 0.95 8.69 -2.25
C ILE A 199 0.98 10.14 -1.74
N MET A 200 1.61 10.37 -0.59
CA MET A 200 1.81 11.71 -0.03
C MET A 200 2.60 12.63 -0.97
N MET A 201 3.46 12.09 -1.83
CA MET A 201 4.14 12.86 -2.88
C MET A 201 3.19 13.57 -3.83
N MET A 202 2.00 13.01 -4.04
CA MET A 202 0.96 13.56 -4.90
C MET A 202 -0.07 14.36 -4.12
N VAL A 203 -0.38 13.95 -2.89
CA VAL A 203 -1.41 14.58 -2.05
C VAL A 203 -0.96 15.92 -1.49
N ILE A 204 0.31 16.06 -1.06
CA ILE A 204 0.81 17.25 -0.36
C ILE A 204 0.54 18.57 -1.12
N PRO A 205 0.81 18.68 -2.43
CA PRO A 205 0.54 19.91 -3.18
C PRO A 205 -0.93 20.34 -3.20
N ALA A 206 -1.86 19.40 -3.04
CA ALA A 206 -3.30 19.62 -3.02
C ALA A 206 -3.88 19.84 -1.60
N MET A 207 -3.06 19.72 -0.56
CA MET A 207 -3.51 19.93 0.83
C MET A 207 -3.78 21.40 1.14
N CYS A 208 -4.84 21.67 1.93
CA CYS A 208 -5.13 23.01 2.46
C CYS A 208 -3.98 23.56 3.32
N LYS A 209 -3.36 22.67 4.11
CA LYS A 209 -2.29 22.97 5.06
C LYS A 209 -1.11 22.00 4.86
N PRO A 210 -0.29 22.17 3.81
CA PRO A 210 0.84 21.29 3.52
C PRO A 210 1.82 21.17 4.70
N GLU A 211 1.94 22.21 5.53
CA GLU A 211 2.76 22.22 6.75
C GLU A 211 2.31 21.17 7.80
N ARG A 212 1.07 20.68 7.70
CA ARG A 212 0.53 19.61 8.56
C ARG A 212 0.63 18.22 7.92
N ALA A 213 1.25 18.07 6.75
CA ALA A 213 1.39 16.78 6.07
C ALA A 213 2.11 15.71 6.90
N MET A 214 3.09 16.11 7.72
CA MET A 214 3.77 15.17 8.63
C MET A 214 2.79 14.60 9.66
N ARG A 215 1.88 15.42 10.18
CA ARG A 215 0.87 14.96 11.14
C ARG A 215 -0.07 13.93 10.51
N SER A 216 -0.58 14.19 9.30
CA SER A 216 -1.46 13.20 8.64
C SER A 216 -0.74 11.89 8.34
N SER A 217 0.51 11.96 7.90
CA SER A 217 1.33 10.80 7.53
C SER A 217 1.67 9.94 8.75
N ILE A 218 2.06 10.55 9.86
CA ILE A 218 2.33 9.83 11.12
C ILE A 218 1.07 9.11 11.61
N TRP A 219 -0.08 9.81 11.66
CA TRP A 219 -1.33 9.18 12.09
C TRP A 219 -1.74 8.02 11.18
N ALA A 220 -1.57 8.16 9.87
CA ALA A 220 -1.85 7.08 8.93
C ALA A 220 -0.97 5.86 9.23
N MET A 221 0.34 6.05 9.33
CA MET A 221 1.30 4.97 9.61
C MET A 221 1.04 4.30 10.96
N LEU A 222 0.73 5.06 12.01
CA LEU A 222 0.41 4.50 13.33
C LEU A 222 -0.86 3.65 13.29
N ILE A 223 -1.93 4.15 12.66
CA ILE A 223 -3.20 3.40 12.55
C ILE A 223 -3.00 2.10 11.76
N THR A 224 -2.34 2.18 10.60
CA THR A 224 -2.07 0.98 9.77
C THR A 224 -1.09 0.02 10.43
N GLY A 225 -0.07 0.56 11.10
CA GLY A 225 0.94 -0.21 11.82
C GLY A 225 0.37 -0.99 12.98
N VAL A 226 -0.44 -0.35 13.81
CA VAL A 226 -1.17 -1.02 14.90
C VAL A 226 -2.09 -2.09 14.33
N LEU A 227 -2.86 -1.79 13.27
CA LEU A 227 -3.72 -2.78 12.62
C LEU A 227 -2.91 -4.01 12.14
N TYR A 228 -1.80 -3.78 11.46
CA TYR A 228 -0.95 -4.86 10.93
C TYR A 228 -0.34 -5.72 12.03
N ILE A 229 0.20 -5.10 13.08
CA ILE A 229 0.72 -5.81 14.25
C ILE A 229 -0.39 -6.63 14.91
N LEU A 230 -1.60 -6.06 15.07
CA LEU A 230 -2.74 -6.77 15.65
C LEU A 230 -3.18 -7.97 14.80
N ILE A 231 -3.24 -7.83 13.47
CA ILE A 231 -3.55 -8.92 12.55
C ILE A 231 -2.53 -10.05 12.68
N VAL A 232 -1.24 -9.71 12.68
CA VAL A 232 -0.14 -10.68 12.81
C VAL A 232 -0.22 -11.38 14.17
N THR A 233 -0.36 -10.63 15.27
CA THR A 233 -0.48 -11.20 16.62
C THR A 233 -1.68 -12.11 16.74
N ALA A 234 -2.87 -11.70 16.25
CA ALA A 234 -4.07 -12.54 16.29
C ALA A 234 -3.93 -13.81 15.46
N THR A 235 -3.27 -13.73 14.30
CA THR A 235 -3.03 -14.91 13.45
C THR A 235 -2.10 -15.90 14.15
N VAL A 236 -0.98 -15.42 14.70
CA VAL A 236 0.00 -16.26 15.39
C VAL A 236 -0.57 -16.83 16.68
N SER A 237 -1.33 -16.06 17.45
CA SER A 237 -1.91 -16.56 18.70
C SER A 237 -2.98 -17.63 18.46
N VAL A 238 -3.74 -17.55 17.37
CA VAL A 238 -4.79 -18.54 17.04
C VAL A 238 -4.21 -19.79 16.40
N PHE A 239 -3.32 -19.66 15.40
CA PHE A 239 -2.84 -20.81 14.62
C PHE A 239 -1.47 -21.32 15.07
N GLY A 240 -0.64 -20.50 15.70
CA GLY A 240 0.78 -20.78 15.89
C GLY A 240 1.61 -20.52 14.63
N ALA A 241 2.93 -20.38 14.81
CA ALA A 241 3.85 -20.04 13.72
C ALA A 241 3.92 -21.12 12.63
N GLU A 242 4.00 -22.40 13.03
CA GLU A 242 4.16 -23.53 12.09
C GLU A 242 2.93 -23.74 11.20
N GLU A 243 1.72 -23.64 11.76
CA GLU A 243 0.50 -23.74 10.94
C GLU A 243 0.34 -22.50 10.07
N THR A 244 0.66 -21.30 10.57
CA THR A 244 0.60 -20.06 9.77
C THR A 244 1.47 -20.14 8.51
N LYS A 245 2.63 -20.82 8.56
CA LYS A 245 3.51 -21.03 7.39
C LYS A 245 2.87 -21.87 6.28
N LYS A 246 1.89 -22.70 6.61
CA LYS A 246 1.17 -23.58 5.67
C LYS A 246 -0.04 -22.90 5.03
N LEU A 247 -0.50 -21.79 5.59
CA LEU A 247 -1.65 -21.04 5.08
C LEU A 247 -1.21 -20.11 3.94
N LEU A 248 -1.95 -20.15 2.83
CA LEU A 248 -1.69 -19.28 1.70
C LEU A 248 -2.06 -17.82 1.99
N TRP A 249 -3.23 -17.62 2.63
CA TRP A 249 -3.78 -16.31 2.98
C TRP A 249 -4.17 -16.28 4.48
N PRO A 250 -3.20 -16.24 5.42
CA PRO A 250 -3.50 -16.42 6.84
C PRO A 250 -4.55 -15.47 7.41
N THR A 251 -4.61 -14.22 6.96
CA THR A 251 -5.64 -13.28 7.46
C THR A 251 -7.04 -13.64 6.99
N LEU A 252 -7.17 -14.23 5.80
CA LEU A 252 -8.46 -14.77 5.33
C LEU A 252 -8.87 -15.99 6.15
N GLU A 253 -7.92 -16.87 6.45
CA GLU A 253 -8.18 -18.05 7.30
C GLU A 253 -8.52 -17.63 8.74
N LEU A 254 -7.89 -16.58 9.26
CA LEU A 254 -8.24 -15.98 10.55
C LEU A 254 -9.71 -15.48 10.55
N ALA A 255 -10.14 -14.83 9.48
CA ALA A 255 -11.52 -14.37 9.32
C ALA A 255 -12.51 -15.55 9.25
N LYS A 256 -12.16 -16.65 8.58
CA LYS A 256 -12.96 -17.88 8.50
C LYS A 256 -13.05 -18.62 9.83
N ALA A 257 -11.96 -18.65 10.60
CA ALA A 257 -11.91 -19.29 11.92
C ALA A 257 -12.66 -18.49 12.99
N THR A 258 -13.02 -17.25 12.70
CA THR A 258 -13.78 -16.38 13.61
C THR A 258 -15.27 -16.64 13.44
N SER A 259 -15.98 -16.93 14.54
CA SER A 259 -17.44 -17.08 14.57
C SER A 259 -18.10 -15.98 15.40
N LEU A 260 -19.22 -15.42 14.93
CA LEU A 260 -20.04 -14.53 15.77
C LEU A 260 -20.89 -15.35 16.76
N PRO A 261 -21.09 -14.86 18.00
CA PRO A 261 -22.07 -15.43 18.91
C PRO A 261 -23.47 -15.48 18.26
N ALA A 262 -24.22 -16.54 18.56
CA ALA A 262 -25.61 -16.78 18.12
C ALA A 262 -25.84 -17.05 16.62
N ASN A 263 -24.82 -17.49 15.86
CA ASN A 263 -24.92 -17.88 14.43
C ASN A 263 -25.54 -16.80 13.51
N VAL A 264 -25.56 -15.53 13.93
CA VAL A 264 -26.25 -14.44 13.20
C VAL A 264 -25.58 -14.13 11.84
N LEU A 265 -24.30 -14.49 11.66
CA LEU A 265 -23.58 -14.45 10.39
C LEU A 265 -22.81 -15.76 10.19
N GLU A 266 -23.38 -16.68 9.41
CA GLU A 266 -22.74 -17.97 9.06
C GLU A 266 -21.61 -17.82 8.01
N ARG A 267 -21.46 -16.66 7.37
CA ARG A 267 -20.49 -16.39 6.29
C ARG A 267 -19.71 -15.08 6.48
N LEU A 268 -19.03 -14.94 7.61
CA LEU A 268 -18.16 -13.78 7.90
C LEU A 268 -17.00 -13.67 6.90
N ASP A 269 -16.59 -14.79 6.30
CA ASP A 269 -15.58 -14.86 5.25
C ASP A 269 -15.98 -14.05 4.00
N ALA A 270 -17.25 -14.13 3.58
CA ALA A 270 -17.76 -13.38 2.43
C ALA A 270 -17.82 -11.87 2.70
N VAL A 271 -18.24 -11.47 3.91
CA VAL A 271 -18.26 -10.06 4.34
C VAL A 271 -16.84 -9.51 4.41
N PHE A 272 -15.91 -10.26 4.99
CA PHE A 272 -14.49 -9.88 5.04
C PHE A 272 -13.91 -9.72 3.64
N LEU A 273 -14.19 -10.64 2.72
CA LEU A 273 -13.70 -10.55 1.36
C LEU A 273 -14.27 -9.34 0.62
N ALA A 274 -15.53 -8.96 0.84
CA ALA A 274 -16.10 -7.74 0.27
C ALA A 274 -15.37 -6.47 0.77
N VAL A 275 -15.04 -6.43 2.07
CA VAL A 275 -14.23 -5.35 2.67
C VAL A 275 -12.81 -5.36 2.10
N TRP A 276 -12.21 -6.54 1.97
CA TRP A 276 -10.87 -6.67 1.42
C TRP A 276 -10.81 -6.25 -0.06
N VAL A 277 -11.79 -6.62 -0.89
CA VAL A 277 -11.90 -6.14 -2.29
C VAL A 277 -11.88 -4.61 -2.33
N THR A 278 -12.55 -3.95 -1.39
CA THR A 278 -12.56 -2.49 -1.26
C THR A 278 -11.16 -1.95 -0.93
N ALA A 279 -10.44 -2.59 0.00
CA ALA A 279 -9.07 -2.22 0.36
C ALA A 279 -8.10 -2.38 -0.82
N VAL A 280 -8.22 -3.48 -1.56
CA VAL A 280 -7.40 -3.72 -2.76
C VAL A 280 -7.72 -2.69 -3.84
N PHE A 281 -9.00 -2.40 -4.07
CA PHE A 281 -9.42 -1.36 -5.00
C PHE A 281 -8.80 -0.01 -4.64
N THR A 282 -8.85 0.44 -3.38
CA THR A 282 -8.27 1.74 -2.99
C THR A 282 -6.75 1.76 -3.14
N SER A 283 -6.06 0.67 -2.80
CA SER A 283 -4.60 0.58 -2.96
C SER A 283 -4.19 0.59 -4.45
N LEU A 284 -4.89 -0.17 -5.28
CA LEU A 284 -4.70 -0.16 -6.73
C LEU A 284 -5.03 1.21 -7.33
N PHE A 285 -6.13 1.81 -6.91
CA PHE A 285 -6.57 3.13 -7.34
C PHE A 285 -5.49 4.20 -7.09
N SER A 286 -4.84 4.18 -5.92
CA SER A 286 -3.69 5.04 -5.61
C SER A 286 -2.51 4.83 -6.54
N CYS A 287 -2.09 3.58 -6.77
CA CYS A 287 -0.94 3.27 -7.65
C CYS A 287 -1.24 3.66 -9.10
N TYR A 288 -2.44 3.34 -9.58
CA TYR A 288 -2.91 3.65 -10.92
C TYR A 288 -2.98 5.17 -11.13
N TYR A 289 -3.64 5.87 -10.20
CA TYR A 289 -3.78 7.33 -10.24
C TYR A 289 -2.41 8.00 -10.23
N PHE A 290 -1.51 7.58 -9.33
CA PHE A 290 -0.15 8.12 -9.27
C PHE A 290 0.60 7.93 -10.58
N THR A 291 0.46 6.77 -11.22
CA THR A 291 1.09 6.46 -12.50
C THR A 291 0.61 7.41 -13.60
N ILE A 292 -0.70 7.56 -13.80
CA ILE A 292 -1.24 8.42 -14.85
C ILE A 292 -1.01 9.92 -14.57
N TYR A 293 -1.08 10.32 -13.29
CA TYR A 293 -0.78 11.69 -12.87
C TYR A 293 0.69 12.03 -13.15
N SER A 294 1.59 11.12 -12.82
CA SER A 294 3.02 11.26 -13.07
C SER A 294 3.33 11.33 -14.57
N ILE A 295 2.70 10.49 -15.39
CA ILE A 295 2.84 10.55 -16.86
C ILE A 295 2.37 11.91 -17.39
N SER A 296 1.19 12.37 -16.96
CA SER A 296 0.64 13.67 -17.35
C SER A 296 1.61 14.81 -17.00
N LYS A 297 2.20 14.78 -15.81
CA LYS A 297 3.22 15.77 -15.39
C LYS A 297 4.54 15.66 -16.13
N LEU A 298 5.00 14.46 -16.48
CA LEU A 298 6.23 14.26 -17.24
C LEU A 298 6.13 14.82 -18.66
N PHE A 299 5.01 14.56 -19.34
CA PHE A 299 4.72 14.97 -20.72
C PHE A 299 3.98 16.31 -20.82
N ARG A 300 3.64 16.94 -19.69
CA ARG A 300 2.90 18.22 -19.61
C ARG A 300 1.54 18.16 -20.32
N LEU A 301 0.83 17.05 -20.14
CA LEU A 301 -0.52 16.87 -20.69
C LEU A 301 -1.52 17.74 -19.91
N ALA A 302 -2.56 18.22 -20.61
CA ALA A 302 -3.59 19.07 -20.01
C ALA A 302 -4.54 18.30 -19.09
N ASP A 303 -4.78 17.02 -19.38
CA ASP A 303 -5.70 16.14 -18.67
C ASP A 303 -5.06 14.76 -18.44
N HIS A 304 -5.02 14.29 -17.19
CA HIS A 304 -4.54 12.94 -16.86
C HIS A 304 -5.60 11.87 -17.14
N GLY A 305 -6.88 12.22 -17.16
CA GLY A 305 -7.98 11.27 -17.28
C GLY A 305 -8.01 10.55 -18.64
N MET A 306 -7.55 11.21 -19.70
CA MET A 306 -7.37 10.58 -21.00
C MET A 306 -6.37 9.41 -20.92
N MET A 307 -5.26 9.59 -20.18
CA MET A 307 -4.21 8.57 -20.03
C MET A 307 -4.67 7.34 -19.25
N SER A 308 -5.80 7.45 -18.53
CA SER A 308 -6.33 6.34 -17.76
C SER A 308 -6.61 5.11 -18.61
N PHE A 309 -7.30 5.22 -19.74
CA PHE A 309 -7.56 4.05 -20.60
C PHE A 309 -6.36 3.67 -21.47
N PHE A 310 -5.46 4.61 -21.79
CA PHE A 310 -4.27 4.31 -22.60
C PHE A 310 -3.29 3.37 -21.89
N ILE A 311 -3.12 3.51 -20.57
CA ILE A 311 -2.20 2.64 -19.83
C ILE A 311 -2.82 1.29 -19.47
N LEU A 312 -4.15 1.16 -19.49
CA LEU A 312 -4.86 -0.05 -19.07
C LEU A 312 -4.37 -1.32 -19.79
N PRO A 313 -4.25 -1.38 -21.14
CA PRO A 313 -3.76 -2.57 -21.82
C PRO A 313 -2.34 -2.95 -21.40
N ILE A 314 -1.49 -1.96 -21.14
CA ILE A 314 -0.11 -2.19 -20.70
C ILE A 314 -0.11 -2.84 -19.31
N LEU A 315 -0.91 -2.30 -18.38
CA LEU A 315 -1.01 -2.86 -17.03
C LEU A 315 -1.60 -4.27 -17.04
N PHE A 316 -2.60 -4.52 -17.91
CA PHE A 316 -3.17 -5.84 -18.08
C PHE A 316 -2.13 -6.85 -18.60
N VAL A 317 -1.37 -6.50 -19.63
CA VAL A 317 -0.30 -7.36 -20.16
C VAL A 317 0.77 -7.63 -19.09
N LEU A 318 1.22 -6.60 -18.37
CA LEU A 318 2.18 -6.75 -17.28
C LEU A 318 1.66 -7.67 -16.16
N ALA A 319 0.36 -7.59 -15.85
CA ALA A 319 -0.29 -8.44 -14.86
C ALA A 319 -0.34 -9.92 -15.28
N MET A 320 -0.30 -10.20 -16.59
CA MET A 320 -0.33 -11.56 -17.14
C MET A 320 1.06 -12.17 -17.37
N LEU A 321 2.15 -11.41 -17.17
CA LEU A 321 3.51 -11.93 -17.34
C LEU A 321 3.86 -13.08 -16.36
N PRO A 322 3.54 -13.00 -15.05
CA PRO A 322 3.76 -14.12 -14.15
C PRO A 322 2.76 -15.24 -14.47
N GLN A 323 3.28 -16.41 -14.87
CA GLN A 323 2.44 -17.53 -15.29
C GLN A 323 2.03 -18.46 -14.15
N SER A 324 2.64 -18.30 -12.96
CA SER A 324 2.32 -19.07 -11.78
C SER A 324 2.39 -18.22 -10.52
N LEU A 325 1.74 -18.69 -9.45
CA LEU A 325 1.77 -18.03 -8.14
C LEU A 325 3.19 -17.94 -7.57
N VAL A 326 4.06 -18.91 -7.86
CA VAL A 326 5.47 -18.89 -7.46
C VAL A 326 6.19 -17.74 -8.15
N GLN A 327 6.07 -17.63 -9.49
CA GLN A 327 6.66 -16.53 -10.24
C GLN A 327 6.11 -15.17 -9.81
N LEU A 328 4.80 -15.10 -9.51
CA LEU A 328 4.18 -13.87 -9.01
C LEU A 328 4.82 -13.44 -7.69
N ASN A 329 5.00 -14.35 -6.74
CA ASN A 329 5.63 -14.06 -5.45
C ASN A 329 7.10 -13.63 -5.60
N GLU A 330 7.86 -14.26 -6.51
CA GLU A 330 9.25 -13.88 -6.80
C GLU A 330 9.34 -12.47 -7.38
N VAL A 331 8.53 -12.18 -8.40
CA VAL A 331 8.46 -10.85 -9.01
C VAL A 331 8.01 -9.81 -8.00
N ASN A 332 6.97 -10.10 -7.20
CA ASN A 332 6.49 -9.16 -6.18
C ASN A 332 7.56 -8.89 -5.11
N SER A 333 8.28 -9.92 -4.64
CA SER A 333 9.39 -9.77 -3.69
C SER A 333 10.50 -8.87 -4.24
N LEU A 334 10.87 -9.06 -5.51
CA LEU A 334 11.89 -8.25 -6.17
C LEU A 334 11.44 -6.79 -6.34
N ILE A 335 10.26 -6.59 -6.93
CA ILE A 335 9.70 -5.26 -7.21
C ILE A 335 9.46 -4.49 -5.91
N SER A 336 8.89 -5.13 -4.88
CA SER A 336 8.65 -4.51 -3.57
C SER A 336 9.95 -4.06 -2.89
N LYS A 337 11.02 -4.86 -2.95
CA LYS A 337 12.34 -4.46 -2.41
C LYS A 337 12.96 -3.31 -3.21
N PHE A 338 12.88 -3.37 -4.54
CA PHE A 338 13.30 -2.25 -5.40
C PHE A 338 12.50 -0.98 -5.10
N GLY A 339 11.22 -1.13 -4.75
CA GLY A 339 10.35 -0.06 -4.27
C GLY A 339 10.95 0.73 -3.11
N LEU A 340 11.65 0.09 -2.17
CA LEU A 340 12.30 0.80 -1.05
C LEU A 340 13.39 1.77 -1.53
N LEU A 341 14.08 1.48 -2.64
CA LEU A 341 15.03 2.41 -3.22
C LEU A 341 14.32 3.65 -3.75
N ILE A 342 13.15 3.49 -4.35
CA ILE A 342 12.34 4.58 -4.90
C ILE A 342 11.63 5.36 -3.79
N THR A 343 11.21 4.70 -2.70
CA THR A 343 10.41 5.34 -1.65
C THR A 343 11.22 5.85 -0.47
N ILE A 344 12.44 5.33 -0.25
CA ILE A 344 13.34 5.76 0.84
C ILE A 344 14.58 6.45 0.29
N VAL A 345 15.36 5.74 -0.53
CA VAL A 345 16.69 6.22 -0.95
C VAL A 345 16.58 7.43 -1.86
N TYR A 346 15.77 7.36 -2.91
CA TYR A 346 15.62 8.45 -3.87
C TYR A 346 15.11 9.76 -3.24
N PRO A 347 14.04 9.77 -2.41
CA PRO A 347 13.58 10.99 -1.73
C PRO A 347 14.58 11.48 -0.69
N GLY A 348 15.30 10.58 0.00
CA GLY A 348 16.39 10.93 0.90
C GLY A 348 17.52 11.68 0.18
N VAL A 349 17.98 11.15 -0.94
CA VAL A 349 19.00 11.79 -1.79
C VAL A 349 18.52 13.14 -2.31
N LEU A 350 17.29 13.23 -2.83
CA LEU A 350 16.71 14.50 -3.26
C LEU A 350 16.62 15.52 -2.13
N LEU A 351 16.23 15.11 -0.93
CA LEU A 351 16.14 15.99 0.23
C LEU A 351 17.50 16.54 0.63
N ILE A 352 18.54 15.70 0.67
CA ILE A 352 19.92 16.11 0.95
C ILE A 352 20.40 17.11 -0.10
N ILE A 353 20.23 16.82 -1.39
CA ILE A 353 20.63 17.73 -2.47
C ILE A 353 19.85 19.05 -2.38
N ALA A 354 18.55 19.02 -2.10
CA ALA A 354 17.74 20.22 -1.93
C ALA A 354 18.22 21.09 -0.75
N MET A 355 18.67 20.47 0.34
CA MET A 355 19.26 21.16 1.49
C MET A 355 20.61 21.80 1.14
N LEU A 356 21.52 21.04 0.53
CA LEU A 356 22.84 21.52 0.12
C LEU A 356 22.77 22.66 -0.88
N ARG A 357 21.87 22.56 -1.87
CA ARG A 357 21.66 23.60 -2.89
C ARG A 357 20.74 24.73 -2.43
N LYS A 358 20.27 24.72 -1.17
CA LYS A 358 19.31 25.66 -0.58
C LYS A 358 18.06 25.88 -1.45
N LYS A 359 17.64 24.86 -2.20
CA LYS A 359 16.42 24.91 -3.04
C LYS A 359 15.19 24.73 -2.16
N ARG A 360 14.16 25.52 -2.42
CA ARG A 360 12.86 25.45 -1.75
C ARG A 360 11.77 25.81 -2.76
N GLY A 361 10.62 25.16 -2.68
CA GLY A 361 9.48 25.49 -3.53
C GLY A 361 8.87 26.82 -3.13
N ALA A 362 8.17 27.47 -4.07
CA ALA A 362 7.45 28.69 -3.75
C ALA A 362 6.32 28.39 -2.76
N SER A 363 6.29 29.12 -1.64
CA SER A 363 5.10 29.16 -0.80
C SER A 363 4.08 30.03 -1.52
N LYS A 364 2.95 29.44 -1.93
CA LYS A 364 1.78 30.19 -2.36
C LYS A 364 1.02 30.70 -1.16
#